data_AF-A0A6P6U302-F1
#
_entry.id   AF-A0A6P6U302-F1
#
_cell.length_a   1.000
_cell.length_b   1.000
_cell.length_c   1.000
_cell.angle_alpha   90.00
_cell.angle_beta   90.00
_cell.angle_gamma   90.00
#
_symmetry.space_group_name_H-M   'P 1'
#
loop_
_entity.id
_entity.type
_entity.pdbx_description
1 polymer ?
#
loop_
_entity_poly.entity_id
_entity_poly.type
_entity_poly.pdbx_seq_one_letter_code
_entity_poly.pdbx_strand_id
1 'polypeptide(L)'
;MDRPQQISQLLTVPMEVRRWPGLLSFSEINQVASYLGPIGDFKDIESDGYLVEALIQLWDPDGSTFRIGSKELTPTIEEVAGLLNLSVKGTAVIFPIASGKVEFCHFTGLKESVVRGSDQSIDVKFLFDRFAMKDGFDKYSKDFSFTSKVTWECKRPLVYGLVMAGIYLFPRKDKKIGFKITKLLSDLFFGIKDRQASIVPIVLADIFVACTNCQRGSKFFYGSNRILHIWAMEHFRRQLPALDGLPLIGYNWISTHHKRVDQSNLPRSASEWLDFLRVLSDQKIRWVLDWTDCFNPVLRAKSSDLIPLLGTQGIMAYTPKRFLRQLGRIQGVPLTPDLTDFTISFGKGICPDKIPMKVSIVEAWETLSDDEDIAYVPQLKQMALVTPQYEEWLRESGAGRPLMEQSEEVKKLMAIIEAKDTENAQLRQSVKVNKGLAEKNKRLCEEMQERHQELKRKCGRLYDQTERMQNPYSREPKDAVIDRLKKFNDLVRNQLREMM
;
A
#
# COMPACT_ATOMS: atom_id res chain seq x y z
N MET A 1 15.55 27.47 -9.33
CA MET A 1 15.45 26.17 -10.02
C MET A 1 15.14 25.14 -8.94
N ASP A 2 13.86 24.89 -8.70
CA ASP A 2 13.44 23.86 -7.74
C ASP A 2 13.82 22.50 -8.30
N ARG A 3 14.48 21.68 -7.48
CA ARG A 3 14.66 20.26 -7.82
C ARG A 3 13.28 19.62 -7.83
N PRO A 4 12.89 18.86 -8.86
CA PRO A 4 11.64 18.10 -8.84
C PRO A 4 11.59 17.24 -7.57
N GLN A 5 10.42 17.22 -6.91
CA GLN A 5 10.21 16.42 -5.72
C GLN A 5 10.42 14.95 -6.07
N GLN A 6 11.50 14.35 -5.54
CA GLN A 6 11.82 12.96 -5.81
C GLN A 6 10.77 12.03 -5.18
N ILE A 7 9.94 11.40 -6.02
CA ILE A 7 8.90 10.48 -5.57
C ILE A 7 9.50 9.10 -5.39
N SER A 8 9.51 8.62 -4.14
CA SER A 8 9.95 7.27 -3.83
C SER A 8 8.88 6.23 -4.18
N GLN A 9 9.31 5.06 -4.63
CA GLN A 9 8.43 3.96 -5.04
C GLN A 9 9.14 2.63 -4.87
N LEU A 10 8.42 1.52 -5.06
CA LEU A 10 9.02 0.20 -4.96
C LEU A 10 9.72 -0.20 -6.27
N LEU A 11 10.97 0.23 -6.42
CA LEU A 11 11.84 -0.18 -7.53
C LEU A 11 12.45 -1.56 -7.29
N THR A 12 13.13 -1.72 -6.15
CA THR A 12 13.80 -2.97 -5.80
C THR A 12 12.88 -3.90 -5.02
N VAL A 13 12.63 -5.07 -5.60
CA VAL A 13 11.85 -6.15 -5.00
C VAL A 13 12.73 -6.99 -4.06
N PRO A 14 12.28 -7.30 -2.83
CA PRO A 14 13.02 -8.19 -1.93
C PRO A 14 13.35 -9.53 -2.60
N MET A 15 14.52 -10.10 -2.30
CA MET A 15 15.00 -11.32 -2.95
C MET A 15 14.03 -12.49 -2.70
N GLU A 16 13.46 -12.54 -1.50
CA GLU A 16 12.46 -13.51 -1.07
C GLU A 16 11.25 -13.49 -2.01
N VAL A 17 10.72 -12.32 -2.33
CA VAL A 17 9.58 -12.15 -3.25
C VAL A 17 9.95 -12.61 -4.66
N ARG A 18 11.15 -12.29 -5.14
CA ARG A 18 11.62 -12.72 -6.47
C ARG A 18 11.78 -14.24 -6.58
N ARG A 19 12.22 -14.90 -5.50
CA ARG A 19 12.49 -16.35 -5.48
C ARG A 19 11.25 -17.19 -5.24
N TRP A 20 10.28 -16.70 -4.46
CA TRP A 20 9.13 -17.48 -4.00
C TRP A 20 8.34 -18.16 -5.14
N PRO A 21 8.04 -17.50 -6.28
CA PRO A 21 7.28 -18.14 -7.35
C PRO A 21 7.95 -19.43 -7.87
N GLY A 22 9.29 -19.47 -7.89
CA GLY A 22 10.05 -20.65 -8.31
C GLY A 22 10.09 -21.80 -7.29
N LEU A 23 9.49 -21.62 -6.10
CA LEU A 23 9.45 -22.61 -5.03
C LEU A 23 8.06 -23.24 -4.83
N LEU A 24 7.09 -22.84 -5.66
CA LEU A 24 5.73 -23.36 -5.65
C LEU A 24 5.52 -24.33 -6.81
N SER A 25 4.60 -25.28 -6.62
CA SER A 25 4.10 -26.12 -7.70
C SER A 25 3.22 -25.32 -8.65
N PHE A 26 3.04 -25.82 -9.87
CA PHE A 26 2.15 -25.24 -10.87
C PHE A 26 0.70 -25.10 -10.35
N SER A 27 0.21 -26.08 -9.58
CA SER A 27 -1.13 -26.00 -8.99
C SER A 27 -1.27 -24.89 -7.95
N GLU A 28 -0.25 -24.70 -7.10
CA GLU A 28 -0.25 -23.61 -6.11
C GLU A 28 -0.21 -22.24 -6.81
N ILE A 29 0.58 -22.10 -7.88
CA ILE A 29 0.64 -20.87 -8.67
C ILE A 29 -0.71 -20.58 -9.33
N ASN A 30 -1.33 -21.57 -9.96
CA ASN A 30 -2.63 -21.42 -10.62
C ASN A 30 -3.75 -21.10 -9.64
N GLN A 31 -3.71 -21.68 -8.44
CA GLN A 31 -4.68 -21.35 -7.39
C GLN A 31 -4.61 -19.86 -7.01
N VAL A 32 -3.42 -19.26 -6.95
CA VAL A 32 -3.31 -17.82 -6.70
C VAL A 32 -3.65 -17.00 -7.94
N ALA A 33 -3.27 -17.50 -9.12
CA ALA A 33 -3.50 -16.80 -10.37
C ALA A 33 -4.98 -16.63 -10.73
N SER A 34 -5.87 -17.51 -10.27
CA SER A 34 -7.31 -17.33 -10.46
C SER A 34 -7.88 -16.08 -9.75
N TYR A 35 -7.15 -15.50 -8.80
CA TYR A 35 -7.59 -14.34 -8.01
C TYR A 35 -6.73 -13.09 -8.24
N LEU A 36 -5.43 -13.27 -8.47
CA LEU A 36 -4.45 -12.19 -8.57
C LEU A 36 -3.80 -12.09 -9.96
N GLY A 37 -4.20 -12.95 -10.91
CA GLY A 37 -3.53 -13.05 -12.19
C GLY A 37 -2.13 -13.66 -12.10
N PRO A 38 -1.29 -13.53 -13.15
CA PRO A 38 0.10 -14.00 -13.14
C PRO A 38 1.02 -13.09 -12.28
N ILE A 39 0.61 -12.80 -11.05
CA ILE A 39 1.25 -11.84 -10.14
C ILE A 39 2.70 -12.22 -9.79
N GLY A 40 3.04 -13.51 -9.87
CA GLY A 40 4.40 -13.99 -9.65
C GLY A 40 5.40 -13.47 -10.69
N ASP A 41 4.94 -13.13 -11.89
CA ASP A 41 5.79 -12.73 -13.02
C ASP A 41 6.17 -11.25 -12.98
N PHE A 42 5.57 -10.46 -12.07
CA PHE A 42 6.07 -9.11 -11.77
C PHE A 42 7.51 -9.12 -11.25
N LYS A 43 8.05 -10.28 -10.83
CA LYS A 43 9.44 -10.42 -10.36
C LYS A 43 10.48 -10.01 -11.41
N ASP A 44 10.14 -10.13 -12.69
CA ASP A 44 11.02 -9.90 -13.84
C ASP A 44 10.83 -8.49 -14.44
N ILE A 45 9.92 -7.70 -13.88
CA ILE A 45 9.67 -6.33 -14.33
C ILE A 45 10.67 -5.37 -13.68
N GLU A 46 11.37 -4.58 -14.47
CA GLU A 46 12.21 -3.51 -13.95
C GLU A 46 11.44 -2.19 -14.08
N SER A 47 10.97 -1.65 -12.97
CA SER A 47 10.24 -0.39 -12.98
C SER A 47 11.22 0.76 -13.22
N ASP A 48 11.02 1.51 -14.30
CA ASP A 48 11.66 2.82 -14.48
C ASP A 48 10.98 3.82 -13.55
N GLY A 49 11.73 4.27 -12.54
CA GLY A 49 11.21 5.20 -11.56
C GLY A 49 10.98 6.61 -12.11
N TYR A 50 11.77 7.02 -13.11
CA TYR A 50 11.66 8.33 -13.73
C TYR A 50 10.41 8.43 -14.60
N LEU A 51 10.03 7.34 -15.29
CA LEU A 51 8.77 7.29 -16.04
C LEU A 51 7.57 7.53 -15.13
N VAL A 52 7.50 6.81 -14.00
CA VAL A 52 6.39 6.97 -13.04
C VAL A 52 6.38 8.38 -12.45
N GLU A 53 7.55 8.95 -12.13
CA GLU A 53 7.66 10.33 -11.65
C GLU A 53 7.17 11.36 -12.70
N ALA A 54 7.53 11.17 -13.97
CA ALA A 54 7.04 12.00 -15.07
C ALA A 54 5.52 11.88 -15.25
N LEU A 55 4.97 10.67 -15.21
CA LEU A 55 3.52 10.46 -15.28
C LEU A 55 2.79 11.17 -14.15
N ILE A 56 3.31 11.11 -12.92
CA ILE A 56 2.70 11.82 -11.79
C ILE A 56 2.65 13.31 -12.09
N GLN A 57 3.71 13.92 -12.64
CA GLN A 57 3.71 15.34 -13.03
C GLN A 57 2.70 15.68 -14.14
N LEU A 58 2.28 14.70 -14.95
CA LEU A 58 1.25 14.85 -15.98
C LEU A 58 -0.16 14.49 -15.48
N TRP A 59 -0.30 14.02 -14.24
CA TRP A 59 -1.58 13.65 -13.65
C TRP A 59 -2.45 14.88 -13.37
N ASP A 60 -3.66 14.86 -13.91
CA ASP A 60 -4.74 15.79 -13.64
C ASP A 60 -5.77 15.15 -12.69
N PRO A 61 -5.80 15.56 -11.41
CA PRO A 61 -6.70 14.98 -10.42
C PRO A 61 -8.18 15.30 -10.67
N ASP A 62 -8.50 16.40 -11.35
CA ASP A 62 -9.88 16.81 -11.62
C ASP A 62 -10.50 16.00 -12.76
N GLY A 63 -9.66 15.28 -13.51
CA GLY A 63 -10.09 14.39 -14.58
C GLY A 63 -9.77 12.92 -14.40
N SER A 64 -9.08 12.54 -13.31
CA SER A 64 -8.48 11.22 -13.12
C SER A 64 -7.71 10.75 -14.38
N THR A 65 -6.92 11.65 -14.97
CA THR A 65 -6.31 11.46 -16.30
C THR A 65 -4.85 11.92 -16.35
N PHE A 66 -4.05 11.32 -17.23
CA PHE A 66 -2.74 11.86 -17.61
C PHE A 66 -2.87 12.76 -18.84
N ARG A 67 -2.43 14.01 -18.73
CA ARG A 67 -2.40 14.97 -19.84
C ARG A 67 -1.05 14.90 -20.56
N ILE A 68 -1.05 14.26 -21.72
CA ILE A 68 0.16 13.97 -22.51
C ILE A 68 0.17 14.87 -23.75
N GLY A 69 0.67 16.09 -23.57
CA GLY A 69 0.50 17.15 -24.57
C GLY A 69 -0.99 17.43 -24.78
N SER A 70 -1.45 17.40 -26.03
CA SER A 70 -2.86 17.58 -26.40
C SER A 70 -3.68 16.28 -26.36
N LYS A 71 -3.43 15.40 -25.38
CA LYS A 71 -4.02 14.04 -25.32
C LYS A 71 -4.31 13.64 -23.89
N GLU A 72 -5.31 12.80 -23.71
CA GLU A 72 -5.68 12.23 -22.42
C GLU A 72 -5.65 10.71 -22.48
N LEU A 73 -5.00 10.09 -21.50
CA LEU A 73 -4.98 8.65 -21.30
C LEU A 73 -5.01 8.33 -19.80
N THR A 74 -5.57 7.19 -19.43
CA THR A 74 -5.50 6.67 -18.05
C THR A 74 -5.54 5.14 -18.07
N PRO A 75 -4.94 4.43 -17.09
CA PRO A 75 -5.21 3.01 -16.92
C PRO A 75 -6.71 2.74 -16.81
N THR A 76 -7.26 1.89 -17.68
CA THR A 76 -8.69 1.55 -17.63
C THR A 76 -8.93 0.27 -16.83
N ILE A 77 -10.19 0.04 -16.43
CA ILE A 77 -10.59 -1.23 -15.78
C ILE A 77 -10.25 -2.41 -16.70
N GLU A 78 -10.52 -2.28 -18.00
CA GLU A 78 -10.32 -3.30 -19.03
C GLU A 78 -8.84 -3.60 -19.26
N GLU A 79 -7.99 -2.58 -19.25
CA GLU A 79 -6.54 -2.73 -19.39
C GLU A 79 -5.94 -3.44 -18.18
N VAL A 80 -6.33 -3.07 -16.95
CA VAL A 80 -5.83 -3.72 -15.73
C VAL A 80 -6.39 -5.15 -15.62
N ALA A 81 -7.67 -5.35 -15.96
CA ALA A 81 -8.32 -6.65 -15.98
C ALA A 81 -7.64 -7.61 -16.98
N GLY A 82 -7.41 -7.16 -18.21
CA GLY A 82 -6.75 -7.98 -19.23
C GLY A 82 -5.28 -8.25 -18.92
N LEU A 83 -4.55 -7.29 -18.33
CA LEU A 83 -3.16 -7.47 -17.90
C LEU A 83 -3.05 -8.58 -16.83
N LEU A 84 -3.99 -8.59 -15.88
CA LEU A 84 -4.06 -9.60 -14.82
C LEU A 84 -4.84 -10.86 -15.24
N ASN A 85 -5.46 -10.88 -16.43
CA ASN A 85 -6.37 -11.94 -16.87
C ASN A 85 -7.48 -12.25 -15.83
N LEU A 86 -8.11 -11.20 -15.30
CA LEU A 86 -9.18 -11.27 -14.30
C LEU A 86 -10.49 -10.71 -14.83
N SER A 87 -11.62 -11.27 -14.39
CA SER A 87 -12.94 -10.71 -14.67
C SER A 87 -13.29 -9.59 -13.69
N VAL A 88 -14.13 -8.66 -14.13
CA VAL A 88 -14.66 -7.55 -13.31
C VAL A 88 -16.19 -7.56 -13.30
N LYS A 89 -16.82 -7.83 -14.45
CA LYS A 89 -18.28 -7.92 -14.57
C LYS A 89 -18.83 -9.05 -13.70
N GLY A 90 -19.92 -8.78 -12.97
CA GLY A 90 -20.58 -9.75 -12.11
C GLY A 90 -19.84 -10.06 -10.80
N THR A 91 -18.71 -9.41 -10.52
CA THR A 91 -17.96 -9.63 -9.28
C THR A 91 -18.52 -8.85 -8.10
N ALA A 92 -18.35 -9.36 -6.89
CA ALA A 92 -18.75 -8.68 -5.67
C ALA A 92 -17.80 -7.52 -5.33
N VAL A 93 -18.36 -6.44 -4.76
CA VAL A 93 -17.57 -5.31 -4.25
C VAL A 93 -16.86 -5.72 -2.97
N ILE A 94 -15.52 -5.62 -2.98
CA ILE A 94 -14.70 -5.78 -1.78
C ILE A 94 -14.66 -4.46 -1.04
N PHE A 95 -14.90 -4.51 0.26
CA PHE A 95 -14.69 -3.38 1.16
C PHE A 95 -13.36 -3.59 1.91
N PRO A 96 -12.32 -2.79 1.64
CA PRO A 96 -10.97 -2.99 2.19
C PRO A 96 -10.85 -2.55 3.66
N ILE A 97 -11.81 -2.96 4.50
CA ILE A 97 -11.86 -2.66 5.92
C ILE A 97 -10.55 -3.16 6.55
N ALA A 98 -9.92 -2.28 7.33
CA ALA A 98 -8.62 -2.56 7.90
C ALA A 98 -8.66 -3.79 8.80
N SER A 99 -7.70 -4.69 8.58
CA SER A 99 -7.46 -5.87 9.42
C SER A 99 -6.24 -5.65 10.32
N GLY A 100 -6.28 -6.25 11.51
CA GLY A 100 -5.21 -6.21 12.48
C GLY A 100 -4.36 -7.47 12.47
N LYS A 101 -3.49 -7.56 13.47
CA LYS A 101 -2.61 -8.71 13.70
C LYS A 101 -3.39 -10.02 13.91
N VAL A 102 -4.54 -9.95 14.55
CA VAL A 102 -5.39 -11.12 14.87
C VAL A 102 -5.92 -11.75 13.59
N GLU A 103 -6.52 -10.95 12.69
CA GLU A 103 -7.03 -11.43 11.40
C GLU A 103 -5.88 -11.97 10.53
N PHE A 104 -4.73 -11.28 10.52
CA PHE A 104 -3.53 -11.76 9.85
C PHE A 104 -3.08 -13.14 10.36
N CYS A 105 -3.05 -13.33 11.68
CA CYS A 105 -2.67 -14.60 12.29
C CYS A 105 -3.70 -15.69 12.00
N HIS A 106 -5.00 -15.39 12.00
CA HIS A 106 -6.05 -16.33 11.62
C HIS A 106 -5.92 -16.77 10.14
N PHE A 107 -5.74 -15.81 9.24
CA PHE A 107 -5.57 -16.05 7.81
C PHE A 107 -4.35 -16.94 7.53
N THR A 108 -3.18 -16.56 8.08
CA THR A 108 -1.92 -17.32 7.90
C THR A 108 -1.84 -18.59 8.73
N GLY A 109 -2.64 -18.70 9.80
CA GLY A 109 -2.56 -19.75 10.82
C GLY A 109 -1.30 -19.70 11.69
N LEU A 110 -0.62 -18.56 11.76
CA LEU A 110 0.48 -18.30 12.68
C LEU A 110 -0.06 -17.99 14.09
N LYS A 111 0.68 -18.36 15.13
CA LYS A 111 0.40 -17.92 16.50
C LYS A 111 0.78 -16.45 16.67
N GLU A 112 -0.10 -15.69 17.31
CA GLU A 112 0.16 -14.27 17.63
C GLU A 112 1.43 -14.05 18.46
N SER A 113 1.79 -15.02 19.31
CA SER A 113 2.99 -14.97 20.16
C SER A 113 4.31 -15.07 19.37
N VAL A 114 4.26 -15.58 18.14
CA VAL A 114 5.43 -15.71 17.24
C VAL A 114 5.53 -14.53 16.29
N VAL A 115 4.40 -13.91 15.92
CA VAL A 115 4.37 -12.65 15.18
C VAL A 115 4.80 -11.51 16.13
N ARG A 116 6.11 -11.39 16.35
CA ARG A 116 6.73 -10.38 17.21
C ARG A 116 7.07 -9.11 16.41
N GLY A 117 7.05 -7.96 17.07
CA GLY A 117 7.43 -6.68 16.46
C GLY A 117 6.25 -5.73 16.28
N SER A 118 5.98 -5.31 15.05
CA SER A 118 4.95 -4.31 14.72
C SER A 118 3.55 -4.91 14.72
N ASP A 119 2.59 -4.19 15.32
CA ASP A 119 1.16 -4.55 15.29
C ASP A 119 0.48 -4.26 13.94
N GLN A 120 1.22 -3.76 12.95
CA GLN A 120 0.65 -3.33 11.67
C GLN A 120 1.25 -4.05 10.46
N SER A 121 2.38 -4.73 10.61
CA SER A 121 3.11 -5.29 9.48
C SER A 121 4.15 -6.32 9.88
N ILE A 122 4.50 -7.22 8.96
CA ILE A 122 5.53 -8.23 9.15
C ILE A 122 6.55 -8.25 8.02
N ASP A 123 7.77 -8.67 8.35
CA ASP A 123 8.83 -8.82 7.36
C ASP A 123 8.52 -9.94 6.36
N VAL A 124 8.81 -9.72 5.09
CA VAL A 124 8.61 -10.74 4.04
C VAL A 124 9.44 -11.98 4.34
N LYS A 125 10.67 -11.82 4.83
CA LYS A 125 11.56 -12.94 5.11
C LYS A 125 10.98 -13.88 6.15
N PHE A 126 10.30 -13.33 7.17
CA PHE A 126 9.64 -14.13 8.20
C PHE A 126 8.59 -15.09 7.60
N LEU A 127 7.81 -14.61 6.62
CA LEU A 127 6.81 -15.43 5.92
C LEU A 127 7.48 -16.39 4.93
N PHE A 128 8.49 -15.92 4.21
CA PHE A 128 9.26 -16.73 3.27
C PHE A 128 9.87 -17.96 3.96
N ASP A 129 10.55 -17.76 5.09
CA ASP A 129 11.20 -18.86 5.83
C ASP A 129 10.19 -19.96 6.25
N ARG A 130 8.94 -19.59 6.50
CA ARG A 130 7.88 -20.49 7.01
C ARG A 130 7.01 -21.11 5.93
N PHE A 131 6.83 -20.44 4.80
CA PHE A 131 5.86 -20.82 3.77
C PHE A 131 6.46 -21.01 2.38
N ALA A 132 7.70 -20.56 2.10
CA ALA A 132 8.29 -20.70 0.76
C ALA A 132 8.95 -22.06 0.54
N MET A 133 9.58 -22.65 1.56
CA MET A 133 10.23 -23.96 1.45
C MET A 133 9.27 -25.09 1.83
N LYS A 134 9.29 -26.23 1.12
CA LYS A 134 8.36 -27.36 1.36
C LYS A 134 8.49 -27.99 2.75
N ASP A 135 9.65 -27.85 3.36
CA ASP A 135 9.96 -28.29 4.73
C ASP A 135 9.67 -27.22 5.79
N GLY A 136 9.05 -26.09 5.40
CA GLY A 136 8.71 -24.99 6.29
C GLY A 136 7.80 -25.40 7.44
N PHE A 137 6.83 -26.29 7.19
CA PHE A 137 5.99 -26.85 8.26
C PHE A 137 6.81 -27.62 9.28
N ASP A 138 7.71 -28.50 8.82
CA ASP A 138 8.49 -29.39 9.69
C ASP A 138 9.47 -28.59 10.55
N LYS A 139 10.10 -27.55 9.98
CA LYS A 139 11.02 -26.64 10.66
C LYS A 139 10.36 -25.71 11.68
N TYR A 140 9.15 -25.23 11.37
CA TYR A 140 8.47 -24.18 12.13
C TYR A 140 7.12 -24.64 12.71
N SER A 141 6.93 -25.93 12.92
CA SER A 141 5.65 -26.52 13.40
C SER A 141 5.11 -25.86 14.67
N LYS A 142 6.01 -25.44 15.58
CA LYS A 142 5.64 -24.75 16.84
C LYS A 142 5.06 -23.35 16.60
N ASP A 143 5.28 -22.75 15.45
CA ASP A 143 4.84 -21.39 15.13
C ASP A 143 3.38 -21.33 14.65
N PHE A 144 2.82 -22.46 14.21
CA PHE A 144 1.46 -22.54 13.72
C PHE A 144 0.46 -22.85 14.84
N SER A 145 -0.76 -22.34 14.70
CA SER A 145 -1.88 -22.62 15.61
C SER A 145 -2.51 -24.01 15.40
N PHE A 146 -2.08 -24.73 14.37
CA PHE A 146 -2.56 -26.05 13.98
C PHE A 146 -1.39 -27.03 13.83
N THR A 147 -1.67 -28.34 13.91
CA THR A 147 -0.67 -29.42 13.85
C THR A 147 -0.71 -30.24 12.55
N SER A 148 -1.64 -29.93 11.63
CA SER A 148 -1.80 -30.64 10.35
C SER A 148 -0.95 -30.04 9.24
N LYS A 149 -0.08 -30.87 8.62
CA LYS A 149 0.70 -30.49 7.43
C LYS A 149 -0.20 -30.15 6.24
N VAL A 150 -1.31 -30.89 6.07
CA VAL A 150 -2.30 -30.63 5.01
C VAL A 150 -2.90 -29.23 5.15
N THR A 151 -3.20 -28.79 6.37
CA THR A 151 -3.71 -27.43 6.61
C THR A 151 -2.65 -26.36 6.26
N TRP A 152 -1.38 -26.62 6.53
CA TRP A 152 -0.29 -25.73 6.12
C TRP A 152 -0.17 -25.67 4.59
N GLU A 153 -0.24 -26.82 3.91
CA GLU A 153 -0.21 -26.90 2.44
C GLU A 153 -1.34 -26.12 1.80
N CYS A 154 -2.56 -26.13 2.36
CA CYS A 154 -3.66 -25.29 1.89
C CYS A 154 -3.43 -23.79 2.12
N LYS A 155 -2.77 -23.40 3.23
CA LYS A 155 -2.52 -21.99 3.56
C LYS A 155 -1.33 -21.41 2.80
N ARG A 156 -0.34 -22.23 2.47
CA ARG A 156 0.90 -21.86 1.76
C ARG A 156 0.67 -21.00 0.50
N PRO A 157 -0.16 -21.40 -0.49
CA PRO A 157 -0.44 -20.56 -1.66
C PRO A 157 -1.16 -19.26 -1.28
N LEU A 158 -2.06 -19.27 -0.29
CA LEU A 158 -2.75 -18.06 0.17
C LEU A 158 -1.77 -17.04 0.78
N VAL A 159 -0.80 -17.50 1.57
CA VAL A 159 0.26 -16.64 2.13
C VAL A 159 1.19 -16.12 1.04
N TYR A 160 1.50 -16.94 0.04
CA TYR A 160 2.21 -16.47 -1.16
C TYR A 160 1.44 -15.34 -1.86
N GLY A 161 0.13 -15.52 -2.12
CA GLY A 161 -0.72 -14.48 -2.71
C GLY A 161 -0.75 -13.20 -1.88
N LEU A 162 -0.83 -13.31 -0.55
CA LEU A 162 -0.73 -12.18 0.38
C LEU A 162 0.58 -11.40 0.26
N VAL A 163 1.71 -12.12 0.16
CA VAL A 163 3.02 -11.50 0.00
C VAL A 163 3.14 -10.81 -1.35
N MET A 164 2.73 -11.48 -2.43
CA MET A 164 2.79 -10.92 -3.79
C MET A 164 1.92 -9.68 -3.93
N ALA A 165 0.66 -9.72 -3.48
CA ALA A 165 -0.24 -8.57 -3.51
C ALA A 165 0.28 -7.43 -2.62
N GLY A 166 0.76 -7.72 -1.41
CA GLY A 166 1.30 -6.70 -0.50
C GLY A 166 2.56 -6.01 -1.01
N ILE A 167 3.28 -6.62 -1.95
CA ILE A 167 4.50 -6.05 -2.52
C ILE A 167 4.22 -5.38 -3.87
N TYR A 168 3.47 -6.03 -4.76
CA TYR A 168 3.27 -5.53 -6.13
C TYR A 168 2.03 -4.65 -6.30
N LEU A 169 0.98 -4.86 -5.50
CA LEU A 169 -0.30 -4.15 -5.64
C LEU A 169 -0.48 -3.08 -4.57
N PHE A 170 -0.09 -3.38 -3.33
CA PHE A 170 -0.26 -2.48 -2.18
C PHE A 170 1.08 -2.15 -1.48
N PRO A 171 2.07 -1.61 -2.22
CA PRO A 171 3.41 -1.45 -1.71
C PRO A 171 3.46 -0.52 -0.50
N ARG A 172 4.40 -0.81 0.40
CA ARG A 172 4.71 0.02 1.56
C ARG A 172 6.13 0.56 1.49
N LYS A 173 6.33 1.74 2.05
CA LYS A 173 7.64 2.38 2.16
C LYS A 173 8.68 1.53 2.91
N ASP A 174 8.25 0.78 3.93
CA ASP A 174 9.10 -0.12 4.70
C ASP A 174 9.29 -1.51 4.08
N LYS A 175 8.67 -1.76 2.91
CA LYS A 175 8.72 -3.04 2.17
C LYS A 175 8.22 -4.25 2.96
N LYS A 176 7.48 -4.03 4.05
CA LYS A 176 6.85 -5.07 4.86
C LYS A 176 5.45 -5.38 4.35
N ILE A 177 4.91 -6.54 4.72
CA ILE A 177 3.52 -6.90 4.44
C ILE A 177 2.64 -6.29 5.52
N GLY A 178 1.73 -5.38 5.13
CA GLY A 178 0.78 -4.77 6.05
C GLY A 178 -0.35 -5.74 6.42
N PHE A 179 -0.74 -5.80 7.69
CA PHE A 179 -1.87 -6.64 8.12
C PHE A 179 -3.20 -6.15 7.56
N LYS A 180 -3.30 -4.84 7.25
CA LYS A 180 -4.52 -4.19 6.77
C LYS A 180 -5.12 -4.79 5.49
N ILE A 181 -4.32 -5.46 4.65
CA ILE A 181 -4.79 -6.06 3.38
C ILE A 181 -5.30 -7.50 3.55
N THR A 182 -5.19 -8.08 4.75
CA THR A 182 -5.57 -9.48 4.98
C THR A 182 -7.05 -9.71 4.74
N LYS A 183 -7.92 -8.84 5.27
CA LYS A 183 -9.37 -8.97 5.08
C LYS A 183 -9.76 -8.87 3.61
N LEU A 184 -9.17 -7.92 2.88
CA LEU A 184 -9.35 -7.77 1.44
C LEU A 184 -9.00 -9.07 0.70
N LEU A 185 -7.87 -9.69 1.01
CA LEU A 185 -7.48 -10.93 0.33
C LEU A 185 -8.25 -12.15 0.80
N SER A 186 -8.72 -12.16 2.05
CA SER A 186 -9.66 -13.16 2.53
C SER A 186 -10.96 -13.11 1.72
N ASP A 187 -11.53 -11.91 1.52
CA ASP A 187 -12.74 -11.74 0.71
C ASP A 187 -12.51 -12.08 -0.76
N LEU A 188 -11.31 -11.79 -1.27
CA LEU A 188 -10.92 -12.16 -2.63
C LEU A 188 -10.84 -13.69 -2.80
N PHE A 189 -10.17 -14.40 -1.88
CA PHE A 189 -9.91 -15.84 -2.01
C PHE A 189 -11.12 -16.70 -1.65
N PHE A 190 -11.94 -16.28 -0.70
CA PHE A 190 -13.09 -17.05 -0.22
C PHE A 190 -14.43 -16.56 -0.78
N GLY A 191 -14.44 -15.44 -1.52
CA GLY A 191 -15.64 -14.83 -2.08
C GLY A 191 -16.49 -14.09 -1.05
N ILE A 192 -17.53 -13.41 -1.55
CA ILE A 192 -18.50 -12.66 -0.74
C ILE A 192 -19.91 -13.09 -1.14
N LYS A 193 -20.67 -13.67 -0.20
CA LYS A 193 -22.06 -14.13 -0.44
C LYS A 193 -22.17 -14.99 -1.72
N ASP A 194 -21.30 -16.02 -1.82
CA ASP A 194 -21.22 -16.96 -2.94
C ASP A 194 -20.85 -16.34 -4.31
N ARG A 195 -20.48 -15.06 -4.34
CA ARG A 195 -19.97 -14.38 -5.53
C ARG A 195 -18.45 -14.24 -5.45
N GLN A 196 -17.80 -14.51 -6.57
CA GLN A 196 -16.38 -14.19 -6.75
C GLN A 196 -16.18 -12.67 -6.71
N ALA A 197 -15.02 -12.25 -6.21
CA ALA A 197 -14.64 -10.85 -6.13
C ALA A 197 -13.45 -10.56 -7.05
N SER A 198 -13.26 -9.31 -7.43
CA SER A 198 -12.12 -8.88 -8.25
C SER A 198 -11.30 -7.84 -7.52
N ILE A 199 -9.97 -7.96 -7.62
CA ILE A 199 -9.03 -6.98 -7.06
C ILE A 199 -8.82 -5.77 -7.99
N VAL A 200 -9.16 -5.90 -9.27
CA VAL A 200 -8.92 -4.89 -10.33
C VAL A 200 -9.43 -3.50 -9.94
N PRO A 201 -10.67 -3.33 -9.44
CA PRO A 201 -11.18 -2.00 -9.09
C PRO A 201 -10.37 -1.31 -7.99
N ILE A 202 -9.90 -2.09 -7.02
CA ILE A 202 -9.14 -1.60 -5.86
C ILE A 202 -7.74 -1.18 -6.28
N VAL A 203 -7.09 -1.99 -7.13
CA VAL A 203 -5.77 -1.69 -7.69
C VAL A 203 -5.82 -0.41 -8.49
N LEU A 204 -6.84 -0.26 -9.35
CA LEU A 204 -7.01 0.94 -10.16
C LEU A 204 -7.27 2.18 -9.29
N ALA A 205 -8.15 2.06 -8.30
CA ALA A 205 -8.41 3.12 -7.33
C ALA A 205 -7.12 3.56 -6.62
N ASP A 206 -6.32 2.61 -6.11
CA ASP A 206 -5.09 2.93 -5.38
C ASP A 206 -4.00 3.54 -6.28
N ILE A 207 -3.96 3.21 -7.58
CA ILE A 207 -3.11 3.91 -8.55
C ILE A 207 -3.54 5.37 -8.66
N PHE A 208 -4.84 5.65 -8.87
CA PHE A 208 -5.35 7.02 -9.02
C PHE A 208 -5.17 7.83 -7.73
N VAL A 209 -5.51 7.26 -6.58
CA VAL A 209 -5.28 7.89 -5.27
C VAL A 209 -3.80 8.17 -5.05
N ALA A 210 -2.91 7.26 -5.44
CA ALA A 210 -1.47 7.48 -5.32
C ALA A 210 -0.98 8.61 -6.24
N CYS A 211 -1.44 8.68 -7.49
CA CYS A 211 -1.14 9.80 -8.39
C CYS A 211 -1.58 11.14 -7.79
N THR A 212 -2.83 11.24 -7.33
CA THR A 212 -3.38 12.46 -6.71
C THR A 212 -2.62 12.84 -5.44
N ASN A 213 -2.30 11.88 -4.57
CA ASN A 213 -1.57 12.15 -3.34
C ASN A 213 -0.13 12.58 -3.60
N CYS A 214 0.55 11.98 -4.58
CA CYS A 214 1.91 12.37 -4.94
C CYS A 214 1.94 13.78 -5.57
N GLN A 215 0.96 14.12 -6.42
CA GLN A 215 0.75 15.50 -6.90
C GLN A 215 0.55 16.50 -5.75
N ARG A 216 -0.13 16.07 -4.68
CA ARG A 216 -0.33 16.85 -3.44
C ARG A 216 0.87 16.79 -2.47
N GLY A 217 2.03 16.28 -2.89
CA GLY A 217 3.27 16.27 -2.10
C GLY A 217 3.57 14.98 -1.32
N SER A 218 2.80 13.90 -1.50
CA SER A 218 3.17 12.59 -0.96
C SER A 218 4.48 12.12 -1.55
N LYS A 219 5.42 11.73 -0.68
CA LYS A 219 6.77 11.31 -1.09
C LYS A 219 6.86 9.85 -1.51
N PHE A 220 5.79 9.05 -1.32
CA PHE A 220 5.79 7.64 -1.68
C PHE A 220 4.53 7.27 -2.47
N PHE A 221 4.73 6.55 -3.57
CA PHE A 221 3.65 6.03 -4.41
C PHE A 221 3.05 4.76 -3.80
N TYR A 222 1.91 4.90 -3.11
CA TYR A 222 1.21 3.80 -2.41
C TYR A 222 0.28 2.96 -3.30
N GLY A 223 0.40 3.06 -4.62
CA GLY A 223 -0.30 2.22 -5.59
C GLY A 223 0.66 1.28 -6.33
N SER A 224 0.13 0.46 -7.23
CA SER A 224 0.97 -0.43 -8.04
C SER A 224 1.77 0.34 -9.10
N ASN A 225 3.00 0.76 -8.75
CA ASN A 225 3.89 1.44 -9.70
C ASN A 225 4.29 0.55 -10.89
N ARG A 226 4.28 -0.78 -10.70
CA ARG A 226 4.63 -1.74 -11.76
C ARG A 226 3.53 -1.88 -12.81
N ILE A 227 2.26 -1.90 -12.40
CA ILE A 227 1.15 -1.86 -13.36
C ILE A 227 1.17 -0.56 -14.14
N LEU A 228 1.36 0.58 -13.45
CA LEU A 228 1.46 1.89 -14.11
C LEU A 228 2.66 1.96 -15.08
N HIS A 229 3.80 1.39 -14.70
CA HIS A 229 4.97 1.29 -15.57
C HIS A 229 4.71 0.45 -16.83
N ILE A 230 4.17 -0.77 -16.67
CA ILE A 230 3.85 -1.65 -17.81
C ILE A 230 2.86 -0.95 -18.75
N TRP A 231 1.80 -0.36 -18.19
CA TRP A 231 0.79 0.39 -18.92
C TRP A 231 1.45 1.48 -19.78
N ALA A 232 2.25 2.36 -19.18
CA ALA A 232 2.87 3.47 -19.90
C ALA A 232 3.86 2.99 -20.98
N MET A 233 4.69 1.99 -20.66
CA MET A 233 5.64 1.43 -21.61
C MET A 233 4.95 0.79 -22.83
N GLU A 234 3.84 0.09 -22.62
CA GLU A 234 3.08 -0.57 -23.69
C GLU A 234 2.25 0.42 -24.53
N HIS A 235 1.87 1.57 -23.97
CA HIS A 235 1.25 2.65 -24.74
C HIS A 235 2.28 3.46 -25.54
N PHE A 236 3.44 3.80 -24.96
CA PHE A 236 4.33 4.84 -25.50
C PHE A 236 5.63 4.33 -26.11
N ARG A 237 6.03 3.09 -25.82
CA ARG A 237 7.31 2.50 -26.25
C ARG A 237 7.14 1.14 -26.93
N ARG A 238 5.93 0.82 -27.38
CA ARG A 238 5.65 -0.45 -28.03
C ARG A 238 6.26 -0.55 -29.43
N GLN A 239 6.78 -1.73 -29.76
CA GLN A 239 7.29 -2.05 -31.10
C GLN A 239 6.13 -2.56 -32.00
N LEU A 240 5.95 -1.96 -33.19
CA LEU A 240 5.06 -2.46 -34.25
C LEU A 240 5.73 -3.63 -35.03
N PRO A 241 4.97 -4.60 -35.58
CA PRO A 241 4.98 -5.96 -35.04
C PRO A 241 5.87 -6.96 -35.79
N ALA A 242 6.28 -8.00 -35.05
CA ALA A 242 6.44 -9.36 -35.57
C ALA A 242 5.66 -10.30 -34.66
N LEU A 243 4.32 -10.19 -34.63
CA LEU A 243 3.49 -10.92 -33.67
C LEU A 243 2.08 -11.21 -34.20
N ASP A 244 2.00 -11.57 -35.47
CA ASP A 244 0.89 -12.37 -35.99
C ASP A 244 1.03 -13.79 -35.43
N GLY A 245 0.12 -14.21 -34.54
CA GLY A 245 0.01 -15.63 -34.14
C GLY A 245 0.14 -15.97 -32.67
N LEU A 246 0.15 -15.01 -31.73
CA LEU A 246 0.01 -15.38 -30.32
C LEU A 246 -1.43 -15.75 -29.96
N PRO A 247 -1.65 -16.80 -29.15
CA PRO A 247 -2.96 -17.07 -28.59
C PRO A 247 -3.35 -15.91 -27.67
N LEU A 248 -4.44 -15.22 -27.98
CA LEU A 248 -4.91 -14.03 -27.24
C LEU A 248 -5.49 -14.38 -25.85
N ILE A 249 -5.86 -15.63 -25.62
CA ILE A 249 -6.51 -16.10 -24.38
C ILE A 249 -5.50 -16.89 -23.54
N GLY A 250 -5.38 -16.54 -22.26
CA GLY A 250 -4.44 -17.18 -21.32
C GLY A 250 -2.98 -16.78 -21.53
N TYR A 251 -2.72 -15.77 -22.38
CA TYR A 251 -1.39 -15.23 -22.58
C TYR A 251 -0.95 -14.40 -21.38
N ASN A 252 0.26 -14.64 -20.91
CA ASN A 252 0.83 -13.91 -19.80
C ASN A 252 1.51 -12.64 -20.30
N TRP A 253 0.77 -11.54 -20.29
CA TRP A 253 1.23 -10.23 -20.75
C TRP A 253 2.38 -9.68 -19.91
N ILE A 254 2.43 -10.00 -18.61
CA ILE A 254 3.48 -9.53 -17.70
C ILE A 254 4.83 -10.16 -18.05
N SER A 255 4.92 -11.49 -18.13
CA SER A 255 6.21 -12.17 -18.39
C SER A 255 6.80 -11.85 -19.76
N THR A 256 5.97 -11.41 -20.70
CA THR A 256 6.33 -11.16 -22.10
C THR A 256 6.47 -9.67 -22.43
N HIS A 257 6.24 -8.79 -21.46
CA HIS A 257 6.36 -7.33 -21.57
C HIS A 257 7.66 -6.87 -22.22
N HIS A 258 8.80 -7.41 -21.76
CA HIS A 258 10.13 -7.08 -22.28
C HIS A 258 10.32 -7.36 -23.79
N LYS A 259 9.49 -8.24 -24.38
CA LYS A 259 9.56 -8.60 -25.80
C LYS A 259 8.79 -7.63 -26.71
N ARG A 260 7.91 -6.80 -26.15
CA ARG A 260 7.01 -5.91 -26.93
C ARG A 260 7.39 -4.45 -26.83
N VAL A 261 8.25 -4.11 -25.88
CA VAL A 261 8.60 -2.73 -25.57
C VAL A 261 10.05 -2.45 -25.98
N ASP A 262 10.26 -1.33 -26.64
CA ASP A 262 11.57 -0.81 -26.97
C ASP A 262 12.22 -0.16 -25.75
N GLN A 263 13.14 -0.91 -25.14
CA GLN A 263 13.97 -0.45 -24.03
C GLN A 263 15.27 0.23 -24.50
N SER A 264 15.50 0.38 -25.81
CA SER A 264 16.64 1.14 -26.31
C SER A 264 16.41 2.64 -26.12
N ASN A 265 17.49 3.39 -25.83
CA ASN A 265 17.49 4.85 -25.74
C ASN A 265 16.37 5.44 -24.85
N LEU A 266 16.05 4.77 -23.73
CA LEU A 266 15.08 5.32 -22.78
C LEU A 266 15.58 6.64 -22.18
N PRO A 267 14.68 7.62 -21.96
CA PRO A 267 14.97 8.80 -21.18
C PRO A 267 15.62 8.46 -19.83
N ARG A 268 16.63 9.24 -19.42
CA ARG A 268 17.46 8.95 -18.24
C ARG A 268 17.07 9.76 -17.01
N SER A 269 16.03 10.58 -17.11
CA SER A 269 15.51 11.42 -16.04
C SER A 269 14.01 11.67 -16.21
N ALA A 270 13.33 12.08 -15.14
CA ALA A 270 11.91 12.40 -15.19
C ALA A 270 11.63 13.58 -16.15
N SER A 271 12.54 14.55 -16.23
CA SER A 271 12.45 15.67 -17.17
C SER A 271 12.55 15.22 -18.63
N GLU A 272 13.50 14.35 -18.96
CA GLU A 272 13.59 13.80 -20.32
C GLU A 272 12.34 12.96 -20.68
N TRP A 273 11.78 12.22 -19.73
CA TRP A 273 10.52 11.51 -19.91
C TRP A 273 9.36 12.48 -20.18
N LEU A 274 9.27 13.60 -19.46
CA LEU A 274 8.25 14.62 -19.69
C LEU A 274 8.36 15.22 -21.09
N ASP A 275 9.58 15.58 -21.51
CA ASP A 275 9.82 16.14 -22.84
C ASP A 275 9.44 15.13 -23.93
N PHE A 276 9.83 13.85 -23.75
CA PHE A 276 9.45 12.77 -24.66
C PHE A 276 7.92 12.60 -24.75
N LEU A 277 7.22 12.53 -23.62
CA LEU A 277 5.78 12.29 -23.58
C LEU A 277 5.01 13.48 -24.18
N ARG A 278 5.42 14.72 -23.92
CA ARG A 278 4.74 15.93 -24.42
C ARG A 278 4.73 16.04 -25.95
N VAL A 279 5.79 15.56 -26.62
CA VAL A 279 5.92 15.62 -28.08
C VAL A 279 5.43 14.35 -28.79
N LEU A 280 4.92 13.37 -28.03
CA LEU A 280 4.49 12.09 -28.59
C LEU A 280 3.27 12.29 -29.52
N SER A 281 3.36 11.82 -30.76
CA SER A 281 2.27 11.91 -31.73
C SER A 281 1.27 10.77 -31.58
N ASP A 282 0.03 10.98 -32.05
CA ASP A 282 -1.04 9.97 -31.98
C ASP A 282 -0.66 8.64 -32.64
N GLN A 283 0.10 8.66 -33.75
CA GLN A 283 0.51 7.44 -34.45
C GLN A 283 1.55 6.61 -33.68
N LYS A 284 2.27 7.22 -32.72
CA LYS A 284 3.25 6.54 -31.88
C LYS A 284 2.64 5.98 -30.59
N ILE A 285 1.40 6.35 -30.29
CA ILE A 285 0.66 5.84 -29.14
C ILE A 285 -0.11 4.61 -29.55
N ARG A 286 0.08 3.52 -28.81
CA ARG A 286 -0.79 2.36 -28.92
C ARG A 286 -2.08 2.64 -28.15
N TRP A 287 -3.13 3.12 -28.81
CA TRP A 287 -4.36 3.50 -28.10
C TRP A 287 -5.06 2.32 -27.41
N VAL A 288 -5.19 1.19 -28.11
CA VAL A 288 -5.79 -0.03 -27.55
C VAL A 288 -4.72 -1.08 -27.37
N LEU A 289 -4.49 -1.51 -26.13
CA LEU A 289 -3.58 -2.61 -25.80
C LEU A 289 -4.16 -3.95 -26.28
N ASP A 290 -3.30 -4.95 -26.47
CA ASP A 290 -3.73 -6.21 -27.12
C ASP A 290 -4.70 -7.01 -26.27
N TRP A 291 -4.54 -6.91 -24.96
CA TRP A 291 -5.31 -7.64 -23.95
C TRP A 291 -6.57 -6.92 -23.50
N THR A 292 -6.79 -5.68 -23.94
CA THR A 292 -7.97 -4.91 -23.54
C THR A 292 -9.21 -5.53 -24.17
N ASP A 293 -10.14 -6.02 -23.35
CA ASP A 293 -11.46 -6.43 -23.81
C ASP A 293 -12.28 -5.20 -24.17
N CYS A 294 -12.41 -4.95 -25.48
CA CYS A 294 -13.14 -3.81 -26.01
C CYS A 294 -14.58 -4.16 -26.41
N PHE A 295 -14.98 -5.43 -26.34
CA PHE A 295 -16.32 -5.85 -26.78
C PHE A 295 -17.37 -5.33 -25.82
N ASN A 296 -17.20 -5.64 -24.54
CA ASN A 296 -18.15 -5.27 -23.49
C ASN A 296 -17.41 -4.52 -22.38
N PRO A 297 -16.92 -3.29 -22.60
CA PRO A 297 -16.27 -2.51 -21.56
C PRO A 297 -17.28 -2.06 -20.49
N VAL A 298 -16.79 -1.45 -19.43
CA VAL A 298 -17.61 -0.78 -18.42
C VAL A 298 -17.65 0.70 -18.79
N LEU A 299 -18.77 1.21 -19.30
CA LEU A 299 -18.92 2.61 -19.72
C LEU A 299 -19.72 3.48 -18.75
N ARG A 300 -20.61 2.86 -17.96
CA ARG A 300 -21.46 3.57 -16.99
C ARG A 300 -22.04 2.60 -15.95
N ALA A 301 -22.64 3.17 -14.92
CA ALA A 301 -23.66 2.51 -14.11
C ALA A 301 -25.06 2.90 -14.61
N LYS A 302 -26.09 2.18 -14.16
CA LYS A 302 -27.48 2.47 -14.56
C LYS A 302 -27.89 3.90 -14.21
N SER A 303 -27.54 4.38 -13.01
CA SER A 303 -27.92 5.69 -12.50
C SER A 303 -26.91 6.82 -12.77
N SER A 304 -25.72 6.51 -13.31
CA SER A 304 -24.66 7.51 -13.48
C SER A 304 -23.61 7.08 -14.52
N ASP A 305 -23.07 8.04 -15.27
CA ASP A 305 -21.89 7.84 -16.13
C ASP A 305 -20.56 7.84 -15.34
N LEU A 306 -20.63 8.19 -14.05
CA LEU A 306 -19.51 8.15 -13.12
C LEU A 306 -19.58 6.87 -12.28
N ILE A 307 -18.44 6.19 -12.18
CA ILE A 307 -18.28 4.97 -11.39
C ILE A 307 -17.32 5.25 -10.23
N PRO A 308 -17.76 5.18 -8.97
CA PRO A 308 -16.86 5.35 -7.83
C PRO A 308 -15.96 4.11 -7.67
N LEU A 309 -14.64 4.32 -7.69
CA LEU A 309 -13.65 3.29 -7.40
C LEU A 309 -13.25 3.34 -5.94
N LEU A 310 -13.37 2.22 -5.23
CA LEU A 310 -12.96 2.09 -3.82
C LEU A 310 -11.61 1.37 -3.70
N GLY A 311 -10.59 2.10 -3.27
CA GLY A 311 -9.24 1.61 -2.98
C GLY A 311 -8.99 1.37 -1.50
N THR A 312 -7.80 0.87 -1.16
CA THR A 312 -7.35 0.76 0.24
C THR A 312 -6.95 2.13 0.81
N GLN A 313 -6.64 3.10 -0.06
CA GLN A 313 -6.14 4.41 0.30
C GLN A 313 -7.16 5.54 0.11
N GLY A 314 -8.28 5.29 -0.57
CA GLY A 314 -9.30 6.30 -0.84
C GLY A 314 -10.38 5.87 -1.82
N ILE A 315 -11.26 6.81 -2.17
CA ILE A 315 -12.27 6.71 -3.22
C ILE A 315 -11.89 7.71 -4.31
N MET A 316 -11.98 7.28 -5.57
CA MET A 316 -11.78 8.13 -6.75
C MET A 316 -12.94 7.99 -7.72
N ALA A 317 -13.29 9.08 -8.39
CA ALA A 317 -14.19 9.03 -9.54
C ALA A 317 -13.49 8.43 -10.76
N TYR A 318 -14.21 7.57 -11.46
CA TYR A 318 -13.83 7.05 -12.78
C TYR A 318 -14.93 7.35 -13.80
N THR A 319 -14.54 7.96 -14.92
CA THR A 319 -15.43 8.36 -16.01
C THR A 319 -14.98 7.65 -17.30
N PRO A 320 -15.43 6.40 -17.53
CA PRO A 320 -14.89 5.59 -18.61
C PRO A 320 -15.09 6.20 -20.01
N LYS A 321 -16.21 6.93 -20.21
CA LYS A 321 -16.51 7.64 -21.47
C LYS A 321 -15.50 8.74 -21.83
N ARG A 322 -14.60 9.13 -20.92
CA ARG A 322 -13.46 10.02 -21.22
C ARG A 322 -12.32 9.34 -21.98
N PHE A 323 -12.32 8.00 -22.02
CA PHE A 323 -11.23 7.19 -22.56
C PHE A 323 -11.70 6.19 -23.63
N LEU A 324 -12.75 6.52 -24.39
CA LEU A 324 -13.31 5.68 -25.45
C LEU A 324 -12.28 5.26 -26.51
N ARG A 325 -11.27 6.11 -26.78
CA ARG A 325 -10.14 5.76 -27.64
C ARG A 325 -9.38 4.53 -27.17
N GLN A 326 -9.17 4.39 -25.86
CA GLN A 326 -8.50 3.22 -25.28
C GLN A 326 -9.36 1.95 -25.34
N LEU A 327 -10.64 2.11 -25.65
CA LEU A 327 -11.63 1.05 -25.78
C LEU A 327 -12.06 0.83 -27.25
N GLY A 328 -11.26 1.33 -28.20
CA GLY A 328 -11.49 1.14 -29.64
C GLY A 328 -12.74 1.81 -30.19
N ARG A 329 -13.09 2.97 -29.63
CA ARG A 329 -14.25 3.79 -30.00
C ARG A 329 -13.80 5.21 -30.35
N ILE A 330 -14.65 5.95 -31.07
CA ILE A 330 -14.40 7.36 -31.39
C ILE A 330 -14.57 8.18 -30.10
N GLN A 331 -13.58 9.01 -29.76
CA GLN A 331 -13.70 9.90 -28.60
C GLN A 331 -14.49 11.16 -28.98
N GLY A 332 -15.63 11.34 -28.33
CA GLY A 332 -16.36 12.61 -28.29
C GLY A 332 -16.05 13.42 -27.03
N VAL A 333 -16.69 14.58 -26.91
CA VAL A 333 -16.60 15.42 -25.70
C VAL A 333 -17.18 14.65 -24.51
N PRO A 334 -16.38 14.37 -23.46
CA PRO A 334 -16.87 13.66 -22.29
C PRO A 334 -17.72 14.59 -21.40
N LEU A 335 -18.56 13.99 -20.56
CA LEU A 335 -19.15 14.72 -19.44
C LEU A 335 -18.04 15.11 -18.46
N THR A 336 -18.09 16.35 -17.98
CA THR A 336 -17.19 16.88 -16.95
C THR A 336 -17.98 17.14 -15.66
N PRO A 337 -18.43 16.08 -14.95
CA PRO A 337 -19.09 16.27 -13.66
C PRO A 337 -18.09 16.80 -12.63
N ASP A 338 -18.59 17.52 -11.63
CA ASP A 338 -17.78 17.88 -10.47
C ASP A 338 -17.38 16.62 -9.70
N LEU A 339 -16.06 16.36 -9.61
CA LEU A 339 -15.51 15.15 -9.00
C LEU A 339 -15.18 15.32 -7.52
N THR A 340 -15.37 16.51 -6.93
CA THR A 340 -14.99 16.80 -5.54
C THR A 340 -15.64 15.83 -4.55
N ASP A 341 -16.91 15.50 -4.78
CA ASP A 341 -17.69 14.63 -3.89
C ASP A 341 -17.27 13.15 -3.94
N PHE A 342 -16.54 12.77 -4.99
CA PHE A 342 -16.11 11.39 -5.26
C PHE A 342 -14.60 11.19 -5.10
N THR A 343 -13.88 12.21 -4.60
CA THR A 343 -12.43 12.20 -4.40
C THR A 343 -12.11 12.27 -2.91
N ILE A 344 -12.02 11.10 -2.27
CA ILE A 344 -11.83 10.98 -0.82
C ILE A 344 -10.53 10.24 -0.54
N SER A 345 -9.58 10.89 0.14
CA SER A 345 -8.36 10.22 0.61
C SER A 345 -8.54 9.74 2.05
N PHE A 346 -8.18 8.49 2.33
CA PHE A 346 -8.24 7.93 3.68
C PHE A 346 -6.99 8.31 4.48
N GLY A 347 -7.19 8.91 5.65
CA GLY A 347 -6.10 9.29 6.55
C GLY A 347 -5.26 8.08 6.97
N LYS A 348 -3.93 8.19 6.89
CA LYS A 348 -2.95 7.11 7.18
C LYS A 348 -3.08 5.86 6.29
N GLY A 349 -3.82 5.92 5.18
CA GLY A 349 -3.99 4.79 4.27
C GLY A 349 -4.77 3.63 4.91
N ILE A 350 -5.76 3.94 5.74
CA ILE A 350 -6.61 2.96 6.43
C ILE A 350 -8.04 3.25 6.02
N CYS A 351 -8.68 2.31 5.33
CA CYS A 351 -10.09 2.39 5.02
C CYS A 351 -10.90 2.46 6.32
N PRO A 352 -11.78 3.46 6.50
CA PRO A 352 -12.57 3.61 7.72
C PRO A 352 -13.60 2.49 7.87
N ASP A 353 -13.97 2.15 9.11
CA ASP A 353 -15.02 1.16 9.40
C ASP A 353 -16.37 1.56 8.78
N LYS A 354 -16.65 2.87 8.78
CA LYS A 354 -17.78 3.48 8.08
C LYS A 354 -17.32 4.03 6.74
N ILE A 355 -17.58 3.29 5.69
CA ILE A 355 -17.14 3.62 4.33
C ILE A 355 -18.05 4.72 3.76
N PRO A 356 -17.51 5.88 3.38
CA PRO A 356 -18.26 6.91 2.68
C PRO A 356 -18.86 6.36 1.38
N MET A 357 -20.06 6.82 1.03
CA MET A 357 -20.70 6.47 -0.26
C MET A 357 -20.93 4.96 -0.48
N LYS A 358 -20.90 4.15 0.59
CA LYS A 358 -21.02 2.69 0.50
C LYS A 358 -22.20 2.23 -0.35
N VAL A 359 -23.38 2.82 -0.15
CA VAL A 359 -24.60 2.46 -0.90
C VAL A 359 -24.44 2.77 -2.38
N SER A 360 -23.98 3.97 -2.72
CA SER A 360 -23.74 4.40 -4.11
C SER A 360 -22.68 3.54 -4.81
N ILE A 361 -21.64 3.12 -4.08
CA ILE A 361 -20.62 2.19 -4.61
C ILE A 361 -21.27 0.84 -4.93
N VAL A 362 -22.01 0.24 -3.99
CA VAL A 362 -22.68 -1.06 -4.24
C VAL A 362 -23.61 -0.96 -5.46
N GLU A 363 -24.48 0.05 -5.48
CA GLU A 363 -25.46 0.23 -6.55
C GLU A 363 -24.79 0.42 -7.92
N ALA A 364 -23.74 1.25 -8.00
CA ALA A 364 -23.01 1.46 -9.24
C ALA A 364 -22.40 0.16 -9.77
N TRP A 365 -21.74 -0.59 -8.90
CA TRP A 365 -21.06 -1.84 -9.26
C TRP A 365 -22.01 -3.01 -9.55
N GLU A 366 -23.22 -3.00 -8.99
CA GLU A 366 -24.27 -3.97 -9.31
C GLU A 366 -24.97 -3.68 -10.65
N THR A 367 -24.83 -2.46 -11.18
CA THR A 367 -25.57 -1.99 -12.36
C THR A 367 -24.67 -1.50 -13.50
N LEU A 368 -23.44 -2.00 -13.57
CA LEU A 368 -22.49 -1.68 -14.64
C LEU A 368 -23.04 -2.07 -16.02
N SER A 369 -22.79 -1.21 -17.02
CA SER A 369 -23.20 -1.39 -18.41
C SER A 369 -22.12 -0.91 -19.37
N ASP A 370 -22.05 -1.56 -20.53
CA ASP A 370 -21.21 -1.22 -21.70
C ASP A 370 -21.80 -0.11 -22.58
N ASP A 371 -23.00 0.40 -22.26
CA ASP A 371 -23.72 1.41 -23.05
C ASP A 371 -23.83 1.00 -24.54
N GLU A 372 -24.84 0.17 -24.85
CA GLU A 372 -25.04 -0.47 -26.17
C GLU A 372 -25.05 0.52 -27.35
N ASP A 373 -25.39 1.78 -27.09
CA ASP A 373 -25.40 2.86 -28.08
C ASP A 373 -23.99 3.27 -28.56
N ILE A 374 -22.93 2.89 -27.81
CA ILE A 374 -21.54 3.21 -28.15
C ILE A 374 -20.86 1.95 -28.71
N ALA A 375 -21.10 1.71 -30.00
CA ALA A 375 -20.60 0.55 -30.72
C ALA A 375 -19.07 0.47 -30.77
N TYR A 376 -18.53 -0.72 -30.48
CA TYR A 376 -17.11 -1.04 -30.73
C TYR A 376 -16.85 -1.14 -32.23
N VAL A 377 -15.75 -0.54 -32.70
CA VAL A 377 -15.37 -0.57 -34.11
C VAL A 377 -13.97 -1.18 -34.22
N PRO A 378 -13.84 -2.48 -34.57
CA PRO A 378 -12.55 -3.18 -34.60
C PRO A 378 -11.51 -2.52 -35.50
N GLN A 379 -11.93 -1.91 -36.60
CA GLN A 379 -11.07 -1.18 -37.53
C GLN A 379 -10.42 0.04 -36.88
N LEU A 380 -11.05 0.59 -35.83
CA LEU A 380 -10.56 1.77 -35.11
C LEU A 380 -9.57 1.44 -34.01
N LYS A 381 -9.29 0.15 -33.74
CA LYS A 381 -8.36 -0.29 -32.68
C LYS A 381 -7.01 0.43 -32.74
N GLN A 382 -6.59 0.88 -33.93
CA GLN A 382 -5.34 1.64 -34.15
C GLN A 382 -5.52 3.04 -34.73
N MET A 383 -6.75 3.47 -35.03
CA MET A 383 -6.96 4.72 -35.79
C MET A 383 -7.11 5.96 -34.91
N ALA A 384 -7.07 5.82 -33.57
CA ALA A 384 -6.98 6.92 -32.63
C ALA A 384 -8.05 8.02 -32.81
N LEU A 385 -9.23 7.70 -33.36
CA LEU A 385 -10.17 8.71 -33.86
C LEU A 385 -10.81 9.54 -32.75
N VAL A 386 -10.96 10.83 -33.04
CA VAL A 386 -11.61 11.82 -32.19
C VAL A 386 -12.60 12.65 -33.01
N THR A 387 -13.60 13.23 -32.37
CA THR A 387 -14.45 14.22 -33.02
C THR A 387 -13.78 15.60 -33.03
N PRO A 388 -14.04 16.48 -34.01
CA PRO A 388 -13.50 17.84 -34.03
C PRO A 388 -13.85 18.65 -32.77
N GLN A 389 -15.04 18.45 -32.22
CA GLN A 389 -15.49 19.10 -30.98
C GLN A 389 -14.66 18.65 -29.78
N TYR A 390 -14.23 17.39 -29.74
CA TYR A 390 -13.35 16.90 -28.68
C TYR A 390 -11.98 17.59 -28.74
N GLU A 391 -11.41 17.75 -29.94
CA GLU A 391 -10.12 18.45 -30.08
C GLU A 391 -10.20 19.91 -29.64
N GLU A 392 -11.30 20.59 -29.95
CA GLU A 392 -11.56 21.96 -29.50
C GLU A 392 -11.72 22.03 -27.99
N TRP A 393 -12.58 21.20 -27.43
CA TRP A 393 -12.78 21.08 -25.99
C TRP A 393 -11.46 20.79 -25.24
N LEU A 394 -10.60 19.93 -25.80
CA LEU A 394 -9.32 19.59 -25.19
C LEU A 394 -8.34 20.77 -25.21
N ARG A 395 -8.32 21.57 -26.28
CA ARG A 395 -7.52 22.81 -26.34
C ARG A 395 -8.00 23.82 -25.30
N GLU A 396 -9.32 23.98 -25.15
CA GLU A 396 -9.93 24.95 -24.24
C GLU A 396 -9.79 24.58 -22.75
N SER A 397 -9.90 23.29 -22.44
CA SER A 397 -9.71 22.73 -21.08
C SER A 397 -8.27 22.83 -20.55
N GLY A 398 -7.37 23.47 -21.31
CA GLY A 398 -6.04 23.83 -20.85
C GLY A 398 -4.95 22.82 -21.19
N ALA A 399 -5.15 21.93 -22.17
CA ALA A 399 -4.12 20.98 -22.65
C ALA A 399 -2.88 21.65 -23.30
N GLY A 400 -2.78 22.99 -23.24
CA GLY A 400 -1.62 23.79 -23.65
C GLY A 400 -1.09 24.78 -22.61
N ARG A 401 -1.66 24.88 -21.40
CA ARG A 401 -1.01 25.66 -20.33
C ARG A 401 0.03 24.77 -19.63
N PRO A 402 1.28 25.20 -19.48
CA PRO A 402 2.17 24.59 -18.50
C PRO A 402 1.43 24.54 -17.16
N LEU A 403 1.46 23.41 -16.47
CA LEU A 403 1.19 23.30 -15.03
C LEU A 403 2.25 24.13 -14.27
N MET A 404 2.30 25.45 -14.50
CA MET A 404 3.17 26.41 -13.82
C MET A 404 2.85 27.86 -14.22
N GLU A 405 1.60 28.27 -14.13
CA GLU A 405 1.33 29.62 -13.62
C GLU A 405 0.47 29.44 -12.38
N GLN A 406 1.15 29.17 -11.26
CA GLN A 406 0.49 29.17 -9.96
C GLN A 406 -0.13 30.55 -9.77
N SER A 407 -1.46 30.59 -9.67
CA SER A 407 -2.20 31.78 -9.24
C SER A 407 -1.47 32.39 -8.04
N GLU A 408 -1.42 33.73 -7.97
CA GLU A 408 -0.76 34.45 -6.89
C GLU A 408 -1.31 34.07 -5.50
N GLU A 409 -2.53 33.53 -5.45
CA GLU A 409 -3.14 32.94 -4.26
C GLU A 409 -2.54 31.57 -3.89
N VAL A 410 -2.20 30.74 -4.88
CA VAL A 410 -1.54 29.44 -4.67
C VAL A 410 -0.11 29.64 -4.14
N LYS A 411 0.62 30.65 -4.62
CA LYS A 411 1.95 31.00 -4.07
C LYS A 411 1.87 31.43 -2.61
N LYS A 412 0.86 32.25 -2.26
CA LYS A 412 0.60 32.67 -0.87
C LYS A 412 0.26 31.47 0.01
N LEU A 413 -0.60 30.56 -0.47
CA LEU A 413 -0.96 29.34 0.25
C LEU A 413 0.25 28.41 0.42
N MET A 414 1.11 28.28 -0.59
CA MET A 414 2.33 27.47 -0.53
C MET A 414 3.31 28.00 0.52
N ALA A 415 3.53 29.32 0.57
CA ALA A 415 4.37 29.95 1.59
C ALA A 415 3.81 29.73 3.01
N ILE A 416 2.49 29.75 3.18
CA ILE A 416 1.82 29.46 4.46
C ILE A 416 2.03 27.99 4.86
N ILE A 417 1.91 27.06 3.91
CA ILE A 417 2.11 25.63 4.14
C ILE A 417 3.57 25.36 4.53
N GLU A 418 4.55 25.94 3.84
CA GLU A 418 5.98 25.79 4.15
C GLU A 418 6.33 26.35 5.53
N ALA A 419 5.76 27.50 5.90
CA ALA A 419 5.90 28.05 7.25
C ALA A 419 5.33 27.10 8.31
N LYS A 420 4.15 26.52 8.04
CA LYS A 420 3.50 25.58 8.96
C LYS A 420 4.25 24.25 9.08
N ASP A 421 4.85 23.77 8.00
CA ASP A 421 5.68 22.56 8.00
C ASP A 421 6.97 22.77 8.78
N THR A 422 7.55 23.97 8.70
CA THR A 422 8.71 24.35 9.51
C THR A 422 8.36 24.39 11.00
N GLU A 423 7.23 24.98 11.36
CA GLU A 423 6.72 25.00 12.73
C GLU A 423 6.45 23.56 13.25
N ASN A 424 5.83 22.72 12.42
CA ASN A 424 5.59 21.31 12.75
C ASN A 424 6.88 20.52 12.95
N ALA A 425 7.92 20.80 12.16
CA ALA A 425 9.24 20.18 12.33
C ALA A 425 9.89 20.59 13.66
N GLN A 426 9.80 21.87 14.03
CA GLN A 426 10.28 22.38 15.32
C GLN A 426 9.52 21.76 16.49
N LEU A 427 8.18 21.66 16.39
CA LEU A 427 7.34 21.00 17.41
C LEU A 427 7.70 19.52 17.58
N ARG A 428 7.91 18.78 16.48
CA ARG A 428 8.34 17.38 16.54
C ARG A 428 9.69 17.22 17.23
N GLN A 429 10.62 18.14 16.98
CA GLN A 429 11.92 18.14 17.64
C GLN A 429 11.78 18.43 19.14
N SER A 430 10.95 19.41 19.53
CA SER A 430 10.63 19.72 20.93
C SER A 430 9.99 18.54 21.66
N VAL A 431 9.01 17.86 21.03
CA VAL A 431 8.39 16.64 21.57
C VAL A 431 9.43 15.53 21.78
N LYS A 432 10.38 15.36 20.85
CA LYS A 432 11.44 14.35 20.98
C LYS A 432 12.36 14.63 22.17
N VAL A 433 12.73 15.89 22.38
CA VAL A 433 13.53 16.33 23.54
C VAL A 433 12.77 16.10 24.85
N ASN A 434 11.50 16.53 24.91
CA ASN A 434 10.66 16.36 26.10
C ASN A 434 10.42 14.89 26.44
N LYS A 435 10.26 14.02 25.43
CA LYS A 435 10.15 12.57 25.63
C LYS A 435 11.43 12.00 26.25
N GLY A 436 12.60 12.40 25.76
CA GLY A 436 13.89 11.98 26.33
C GLY A 436 14.07 12.46 27.78
N LEU A 437 13.62 13.68 28.09
CA LEU A 437 13.64 14.21 29.45
C LEU A 437 12.67 13.43 30.37
N ALA A 438 11.47 13.11 29.89
CA ALA A 438 10.49 12.31 30.62
C ALA A 438 11.01 10.89 30.92
N GLU A 439 11.68 10.25 29.97
CA GLU A 439 12.33 8.94 30.17
C GLU A 439 13.48 9.00 31.19
N LYS A 440 14.25 10.10 31.20
CA LYS A 440 15.28 10.32 32.22
C LYS A 440 14.68 10.54 33.61
N ASN A 441 13.62 11.34 33.72
CA ASN A 441 12.91 11.57 34.98
C ASN A 441 12.26 10.29 35.50
N LYS A 442 11.69 9.47 34.63
CA LYS A 442 11.12 8.16 34.99
C LYS A 442 12.19 7.26 35.63
N ARG A 443 13.37 7.14 35.02
CA ARG A 443 14.49 6.36 35.58
C ARG A 443 14.93 6.88 36.95
N LEU A 444 15.02 8.20 37.10
CA LEU A 444 15.37 8.81 38.39
C LEU A 444 14.31 8.48 39.47
N CYS A 445 13.02 8.53 39.14
CA CYS A 445 11.95 8.13 40.05
C CYS A 445 12.02 6.65 40.43
N GLU A 446 12.32 5.77 39.47
CA GLU A 446 12.50 4.34 39.72
C GLU A 446 13.69 4.07 40.67
N GLU A 447 14.85 4.71 40.43
CA GLU A 447 16.02 4.62 41.32
C GLU A 447 15.73 5.14 42.74
N MET A 448 15.03 6.26 42.84
CA MET A 448 14.62 6.81 44.15
C MET A 448 13.65 5.88 44.87
N GLN A 449 12.75 5.21 44.14
CA GLN A 449 11.80 4.26 44.70
C GLN A 449 12.50 2.99 45.18
N GLU A 450 13.49 2.48 44.44
CA GLU A 450 14.33 1.35 44.88
C GLU A 450 15.12 1.68 46.15
N ARG A 451 15.77 2.85 46.19
CA ARG A 451 16.47 3.32 47.39
C ARG A 451 15.54 3.43 48.59
N HIS A 452 14.34 3.99 48.39
CA HIS A 452 13.34 4.09 49.45
C HIS A 452 12.91 2.71 49.96
N GLN A 453 12.70 1.74 49.07
CA GLN A 453 12.38 0.37 49.47
C GLN A 453 13.53 -0.29 50.23
N GLU A 454 14.77 -0.06 49.81
CA GLU A 454 15.95 -0.60 50.51
C GLU A 454 16.10 -0.01 51.91
N LEU A 455 15.97 1.32 52.04
CA LEU A 455 15.94 2.02 53.33
C LEU A 455 14.82 1.48 54.23
N LYS A 456 13.62 1.28 53.67
CA LYS A 456 12.49 0.69 54.41
C LYS A 456 12.80 -0.72 54.92
N ARG A 457 13.47 -1.57 54.11
CA ARG A 457 13.92 -2.90 54.53
C ARG A 457 14.99 -2.83 55.62
N LYS A 458 15.95 -1.91 55.50
CA LYS A 458 17.00 -1.68 56.52
C LYS A 458 16.38 -1.24 57.86
N CYS A 459 15.47 -0.27 57.83
CA CYS A 459 14.73 0.18 59.02
C CYS A 459 13.90 -0.95 59.66
N GLY A 460 13.22 -1.78 58.85
CA GLY A 460 12.47 -2.93 59.36
C GLY A 460 13.36 -3.93 60.13
N ARG A 461 14.54 -4.25 59.59
CA ARG A 461 15.51 -5.12 60.28
C ARG A 461 15.98 -4.54 61.61
N LEU A 462 16.25 -3.24 61.67
CA LEU A 462 16.63 -2.56 62.90
C LEU A 462 15.50 -2.59 63.93
N TYR A 463 14.25 -2.40 63.49
CA TYR A 463 13.08 -2.48 64.36
C TYR A 463 12.93 -3.89 64.96
N ASP A 464 12.95 -4.94 64.13
CA ASP A 464 12.84 -6.33 64.59
C ASP A 464 13.96 -6.70 65.57
N GLN A 465 15.18 -6.21 65.34
CA GLN A 465 16.31 -6.43 66.24
C GLN A 465 16.17 -5.67 67.57
N THR A 466 15.59 -4.47 67.53
CA THR A 466 15.30 -3.68 68.73
C THR A 466 14.20 -4.34 69.58
N GLU A 467 13.17 -4.89 68.93
CA GLU A 467 12.11 -5.64 69.60
C GLU A 467 12.65 -6.92 70.27
N ARG A 468 13.56 -7.64 69.60
CA ARG A 468 14.27 -8.79 70.19
C ARG A 468 15.13 -8.43 71.40
N MET A 469 15.62 -7.19 71.46
CA MET A 469 16.37 -6.67 72.61
C MET A 469 15.45 -6.24 73.77
N GLN A 470 14.20 -5.84 73.48
CA GLN A 470 13.21 -5.45 74.49
C GLN A 470 12.55 -6.64 75.20
N ASN A 471 12.74 -7.88 74.72
CA ASN A 471 12.18 -9.07 75.33
C ASN A 471 13.24 -9.78 76.22
N PRO A 472 13.25 -9.55 77.54
CA PRO A 472 14.31 -10.07 78.40
C PRO A 472 14.18 -11.59 78.62
N TYR A 473 15.28 -12.32 78.44
CA TYR A 473 15.42 -13.65 79.02
C TYR A 473 15.44 -13.49 80.55
N SER A 474 14.51 -14.13 81.25
CA SER A 474 14.17 -13.85 82.66
C SER A 474 15.27 -14.18 83.70
N ARG A 475 16.52 -14.50 83.29
CA ARG A 475 17.64 -14.89 84.17
C ARG A 475 19.04 -14.57 83.60
N GLU A 476 19.24 -13.45 82.91
CA GLU A 476 20.58 -13.06 82.45
C GLU A 476 21.41 -12.31 83.51
N PRO A 477 22.70 -12.64 83.70
CA PRO A 477 23.62 -11.91 84.58
C PRO A 477 23.99 -10.53 84.01
N LYS A 478 24.23 -9.53 84.90
CA LYS A 478 24.42 -8.12 84.52
C LYS A 478 25.51 -7.87 83.47
N ASP A 479 26.62 -8.58 83.54
CA ASP A 479 27.74 -8.40 82.61
C ASP A 479 27.39 -8.86 81.19
N ALA A 480 26.56 -9.90 81.04
CA ALA A 480 26.07 -10.37 79.76
C ALA A 480 25.08 -9.38 79.11
N VAL A 481 24.27 -8.69 79.92
CA VAL A 481 23.36 -7.64 79.46
C VAL A 481 24.16 -6.43 78.92
N ILE A 482 25.23 -6.03 79.62
CA ILE A 482 26.10 -4.93 79.19
C ILE A 482 26.85 -5.27 77.90
N ASP A 483 27.40 -6.48 77.77
CA ASP A 483 28.09 -6.92 76.55
C ASP A 483 27.14 -6.98 75.35
N ARG A 484 25.90 -7.46 75.56
CA ARG A 484 24.86 -7.46 74.53
C ARG A 484 24.48 -6.04 74.09
N LEU A 485 24.32 -5.11 75.02
CA LEU A 485 24.02 -3.70 74.71
C LEU A 485 25.17 -3.02 73.96
N LYS A 486 26.44 -3.32 74.29
CA LYS A 486 27.61 -2.82 73.56
C LYS A 486 27.63 -3.34 72.12
N LYS A 487 27.45 -4.65 71.92
CA LYS A 487 27.38 -5.27 70.58
C LYS A 487 26.23 -4.71 69.75
N PHE A 488 25.07 -4.48 70.36
CA PHE A 488 23.93 -3.84 69.70
C PHE A 488 24.24 -2.39 69.29
N ASN A 489 24.86 -1.60 70.17
CA ASN A 489 25.25 -0.23 69.87
C ASN A 489 26.26 -0.15 68.71
N ASP A 490 27.25 -1.03 68.68
CA ASP A 490 28.22 -1.09 67.58
C ASP A 490 27.57 -1.55 66.26
N LEU A 491 26.63 -2.49 66.31
CA LEU A 491 25.85 -2.94 65.15
C LEU A 491 24.97 -1.83 64.58
N VAL A 492 24.21 -1.13 65.42
CA VAL A 492 23.36 0.01 65.02
C VAL A 492 24.21 1.12 64.44
N ARG A 493 25.37 1.42 65.05
CA ARG A 493 26.32 2.42 64.55
C ARG A 493 26.86 2.06 63.16
N ASN A 494 27.13 0.79 62.90
CA ASN A 494 27.62 0.33 61.59
C ASN A 494 26.49 0.38 60.54
N GLN A 495 25.28 -0.07 60.87
CA GLN A 495 24.12 0.00 59.97
C GLN A 495 23.73 1.46 59.62
N LEU A 496 23.80 2.39 60.59
CA LEU A 496 23.56 3.81 60.35
C LEU A 496 24.61 4.44 59.43
N ARG A 497 25.88 4.02 59.54
CA ARG A 497 26.93 4.45 58.60
C ARG A 497 26.73 3.92 57.18
N GLU A 498 26.10 2.76 57.02
CA GLU A 498 25.75 2.19 55.69
C GLU A 498 24.45 2.76 55.09
N MET A 499 23.73 3.60 55.85
CA MET A 499 22.47 4.24 55.43
C MET A 499 22.63 5.72 55.08
N MET A 500 23.67 6.38 55.59
CA MET A 500 24.09 7.74 55.21
C MET A 500 25.03 7.67 53.99
#